data_AF-A0A135TC25-F1
#
_entry.id   AF-A0A135TC25-F1
#
_cell.length_a   1.000
_cell.length_b   1.000
_cell.length_c   1.000
_cell.angle_alpha   90.00
_cell.angle_beta   90.00
_cell.angle_gamma   90.00
#
_symmetry.space_group_name_H-M   'P 1'
#
loop_
_entity.id
_entity.type
_entity.pdbx_description
1 polymer ?
#
loop_
_entity_poly.entity_id
_entity_poly.type
_entity_poly.pdbx_seq_one_letter_code
_entity_poly.pdbx_strand_id
1 'polypeptide(L)'
;MADSDAHTPAPNIGPRPPHLPPASQRRRITVGKPKRQRRFKPGVAALREIRKIQNSTSFCLQKIPFQRLVREVTQDTQHAKHEGGLRIQASALEALQAASEDLLTSVFEMSNLAAIHARRVTIQQKDMVLVKNILTMGDHLGTA
;
A
#
# COMPACT_ATOMS: atom_id res chain seq x y z
N MET A 1 -101.58 24.50 6.60
CA MET A 1 -102.60 23.43 6.72
C MET A 1 -102.64 22.73 5.38
N ALA A 2 -102.50 21.40 5.39
CA ALA A 2 -102.42 20.42 4.28
C ALA A 2 -101.07 20.43 3.50
N ASP A 3 -100.20 19.42 3.65
CA ASP A 3 -100.29 18.01 3.15
C ASP A 3 -100.11 17.97 1.62
N SER A 4 -99.44 17.03 0.93
CA SER A 4 -98.54 15.91 1.21
C SER A 4 -97.94 15.48 -0.15
N ASP A 5 -96.76 14.86 -0.10
CA ASP A 5 -96.24 13.76 -0.92
C ASP A 5 -96.46 13.69 -2.46
N ALA A 6 -95.34 13.61 -3.19
CA ALA A 6 -95.22 12.72 -4.35
C ALA A 6 -93.76 12.29 -4.57
N HIS A 7 -93.47 11.02 -4.31
CA HIS A 7 -92.22 10.34 -4.65
C HIS A 7 -92.38 9.64 -6.01
N THR A 8 -91.40 9.74 -6.91
CA THR A 8 -91.30 8.86 -8.10
C THR A 8 -89.82 8.69 -8.47
N PRO A 9 -89.37 7.48 -8.92
CA PRO A 9 -88.00 7.01 -8.68
C PRO A 9 -87.05 7.21 -9.88
N ALA A 10 -85.75 7.07 -9.59
CA ALA A 10 -84.63 7.25 -10.51
C ALA A 10 -84.47 6.13 -11.56
N PRO A 11 -83.83 6.41 -12.71
CA PRO A 11 -83.14 5.38 -13.49
C PRO A 11 -81.62 5.52 -13.37
N ASN A 12 -81.00 4.40 -13.05
CA ASN A 12 -79.57 4.15 -12.91
C ASN A 12 -78.92 3.99 -14.31
N ILE A 13 -77.90 4.79 -14.62
CA ILE A 13 -76.97 4.56 -15.75
C ILE A 13 -75.57 4.53 -15.14
N GLY A 14 -74.98 3.33 -15.07
CA GLY A 14 -73.71 3.04 -14.39
C GLY A 14 -72.51 3.81 -14.95
N PRO A 15 -71.34 3.77 -14.27
CA PRO A 15 -70.28 2.88 -14.78
C PRO A 15 -69.20 2.42 -13.76
N ARG A 16 -68.40 1.44 -14.21
CA ARG A 16 -66.93 1.25 -14.07
C ARG A 16 -66.44 -0.09 -13.46
N PRO A 17 -65.34 -0.64 -14.03
CA PRO A 17 -64.88 -2.02 -13.84
C PRO A 17 -64.13 -2.28 -12.51
N PRO A 18 -63.90 -3.56 -12.14
CA PRO A 18 -63.42 -3.94 -10.81
C PRO A 18 -61.95 -3.57 -10.57
N HIS A 19 -61.68 -3.27 -9.31
CA HIS A 19 -60.39 -2.83 -8.77
C HIS A 19 -59.26 -3.84 -9.00
N LEU A 20 -58.18 -3.39 -9.63
CA LEU A 20 -56.89 -4.11 -9.66
C LEU A 20 -56.23 -4.09 -8.28
N PRO A 21 -55.52 -5.16 -7.86
CA PRO A 21 -54.85 -5.20 -6.57
C PRO A 21 -53.65 -4.23 -6.56
N PRO A 22 -53.25 -3.69 -5.40
CA PRO A 22 -52.16 -2.73 -5.32
C PRO A 22 -50.83 -3.39 -5.68
N ALA A 23 -50.03 -2.65 -6.45
CA ALA A 23 -48.69 -3.03 -6.87
C ALA A 23 -47.83 -3.45 -5.66
N SER A 24 -47.23 -4.64 -5.75
CA SER A 24 -46.25 -5.15 -4.80
C SER A 24 -45.19 -4.08 -4.52
N GLN A 25 -45.13 -3.61 -3.27
CA GLN A 25 -44.10 -2.68 -2.80
C GLN A 25 -42.73 -3.32 -3.02
N ARG A 26 -42.07 -2.90 -4.09
CA ARG A 26 -40.67 -3.20 -4.38
C ARG A 26 -39.88 -2.74 -3.16
N ARG A 27 -39.38 -3.68 -2.34
CA ARG A 27 -38.52 -3.39 -1.19
C ARG A 27 -37.38 -2.51 -1.68
N ARG A 28 -37.40 -1.24 -1.30
CA ARG A 28 -36.34 -0.29 -1.59
C ARG A 28 -35.09 -0.80 -0.87
N ILE A 29 -34.11 -1.32 -1.62
CA ILE A 29 -32.79 -1.61 -1.09
C ILE A 29 -32.25 -0.26 -0.60
N THR A 30 -32.23 -0.07 0.71
CA THR A 30 -31.53 1.05 1.32
C THR A 30 -30.05 0.77 1.12
N VAL A 31 -29.46 1.39 0.09
CA VAL A 31 -28.00 1.44 -0.06
C VAL A 31 -27.49 2.09 1.22
N GLY A 32 -27.00 1.27 2.14
CA GLY A 32 -26.45 1.74 3.41
C GLY A 32 -25.36 2.75 3.12
N LYS A 33 -25.33 3.85 3.89
CA LYS A 33 -24.27 4.87 3.79
C LYS A 33 -22.90 4.17 3.70
N PRO A 34 -22.02 4.54 2.75
CA PRO A 34 -20.73 3.88 2.60
C PRO A 34 -20.02 3.93 3.95
N LYS A 35 -19.69 2.76 4.50
CA LYS A 35 -18.95 2.67 5.76
C LYS A 35 -17.65 3.45 5.57
N ARG A 36 -17.50 4.53 6.33
CA ARG A 36 -16.31 5.38 6.29
C ARG A 36 -15.09 4.49 6.54
N GLN A 37 -14.18 4.42 5.57
CA GLN A 37 -12.98 3.60 5.70
C GLN A 37 -12.19 4.06 6.93
N ARG A 38 -11.95 3.15 7.86
CA ARG A 38 -11.29 3.47 9.13
C ARG A 38 -9.81 3.69 8.85
N ARG A 39 -9.36 4.95 8.96
CA ARG A 39 -7.93 5.29 8.84
C ARG A 39 -7.18 4.81 10.09
N PHE A 40 -6.04 4.17 9.90
CA PHE A 40 -5.13 3.85 11.00
C PHE A 40 -4.54 5.13 11.59
N LYS A 41 -4.29 5.13 12.91
CA LYS A 41 -3.52 6.21 13.54
C LYS A 41 -2.12 6.26 12.93
N PRO A 42 -1.49 7.45 12.83
CA PRO A 42 -0.10 7.56 12.41
C PRO A 42 0.79 6.60 13.20
N GLY A 43 1.74 5.95 12.51
CA GLY A 43 2.63 4.94 13.11
C GLY A 43 2.08 3.51 13.17
N VAL A 44 0.76 3.30 13.29
CA VAL A 44 0.20 1.94 13.40
C VAL A 44 0.43 1.10 12.15
N ALA A 45 0.27 1.71 10.96
CA ALA A 45 0.55 1.03 9.70
C ALA A 45 2.05 0.71 9.55
N ALA A 46 2.93 1.67 9.88
CA ALA A 46 4.38 1.49 9.82
C ALA A 46 4.87 0.39 10.77
N LEU A 47 4.40 0.36 12.03
CA LEU A 47 4.76 -0.70 12.98
C LEU A 47 4.29 -2.09 12.53
N ARG A 48 3.15 -2.17 11.85
CA ARG A 48 2.67 -3.42 11.27
C ARG A 48 3.58 -3.88 10.12
N GLU A 49 4.00 -2.95 9.27
CA GLU A 49 4.90 -3.22 8.15
C GLU A 49 6.29 -3.66 8.63
N ILE A 50 6.86 -2.97 9.63
CA ILE A 50 8.13 -3.35 10.26
C ILE A 50 8.09 -4.80 10.75
N ARG A 51 7.07 -5.17 11.52
CA ARG A 51 6.91 -6.55 12.02
C ARG A 51 6.73 -7.55 10.89
N LYS A 52 5.98 -7.18 9.84
CA LYS A 52 5.75 -8.06 8.69
C LYS A 52 7.07 -8.36 7.97
N ILE A 53 7.85 -7.32 7.68
CA ILE A 53 9.12 -7.45 6.95
C ILE A 53 10.14 -8.22 7.81
N GLN A 54 10.27 -7.88 9.09
CA GLN A 54 11.19 -8.57 10.01
C GLN A 54 10.89 -10.06 10.22
N ASN A 55 9.63 -10.48 10.10
CA ASN A 55 9.23 -11.89 10.21
C ASN A 55 9.39 -12.66 8.89
N SER A 56 9.79 -12.01 7.81
CA SER A 56 9.91 -12.59 6.47
C SER A 56 11.35 -12.44 5.95
N THR A 57 11.73 -13.30 5.01
CA THR A 57 13.04 -13.26 4.35
C THR A 57 12.93 -12.98 2.84
N SER A 58 11.80 -12.44 2.40
CA SER A 58 11.61 -12.05 1.01
C SER A 58 12.37 -10.76 0.71
N PHE A 59 12.95 -10.67 -0.49
CA PHE A 59 13.60 -9.44 -0.97
C PHE A 59 12.65 -8.24 -0.95
N CYS A 60 13.15 -7.12 -0.45
CA CYS A 60 12.42 -5.84 -0.40
C CYS A 60 12.53 -5.08 -1.72
N LEU A 61 13.64 -5.23 -2.45
CA LEU A 61 13.83 -4.59 -3.75
C LEU A 61 13.29 -5.46 -4.90
N GLN A 62 12.76 -4.80 -5.92
CA GLN A 62 12.30 -5.49 -7.12
C GLN A 62 13.49 -6.03 -7.92
N LYS A 63 13.43 -7.31 -8.31
CA LYS A 63 14.51 -8.02 -9.02
C LYS A 63 14.91 -7.35 -10.35
N ILE A 64 13.94 -6.91 -11.18
CA ILE A 64 14.22 -6.36 -12.52
C ILE A 64 14.95 -5.00 -12.45
N PRO A 65 14.49 -4.00 -11.67
CA PRO A 65 15.24 -2.76 -11.49
C PRO A 65 16.64 -2.98 -10.91
N PHE A 66 16.77 -3.85 -9.90
CA PHE A 66 18.07 -4.18 -9.32
C PHE A 66 19.02 -4.79 -10.35
N GLN A 67 18.52 -5.73 -11.18
CA GLN A 67 19.29 -6.29 -12.29
C GLN A 67 19.78 -5.24 -13.28
N ARG A 68 18.92 -4.28 -13.64
CA ARG A 68 19.29 -3.19 -14.57
C ARG A 68 20.42 -2.34 -13.97
N LEU A 69 20.28 -1.98 -12.69
CA LEU A 69 21.30 -1.23 -11.96
C LEU A 69 22.64 -1.97 -11.90
N VAL A 70 22.63 -3.26 -11.59
CA VAL A 70 23.86 -4.07 -11.55
C VAL A 70 24.54 -4.11 -12.92
N ARG A 71 23.76 -4.21 -14.01
CA ARG A 71 24.31 -4.18 -15.38
C ARG A 71 24.87 -2.81 -15.74
N GLU A 72 24.22 -1.73 -15.34
CA GLU A 72 24.70 -0.37 -15.55
C GLU A 72 26.04 -0.14 -14.85
N VAL A 73 26.15 -0.49 -13.57
CA VAL A 73 27.39 -0.34 -12.79
C VAL A 73 28.52 -1.21 -13.34
N THR A 74 28.21 -2.44 -13.77
CA THR A 74 29.24 -3.37 -14.26
C THR A 74 29.71 -3.03 -15.68
N GLN A 75 28.90 -2.33 -16.49
CA GLN A 75 29.33 -1.83 -17.81
C GLN A 75 30.50 -0.84 -17.70
N ASP A 76 30.60 -0.10 -16.60
CA ASP A 76 31.66 0.86 -16.41
C ASP A 76 33.03 0.25 -16.05
N THR A 77 33.04 -1.04 -15.71
CA THR A 77 34.27 -1.77 -15.36
C THR A 77 35.12 -2.07 -16.60
N GLN A 78 36.46 -2.00 -16.46
CA GLN A 78 37.39 -2.21 -17.58
C GLN A 78 37.19 -3.56 -18.27
N HIS A 79 36.92 -4.62 -17.50
CA HIS A 79 36.65 -5.96 -18.03
C HIS A 79 35.43 -6.00 -18.97
N ALA A 80 34.33 -5.33 -18.60
CA ALA A 80 33.12 -5.30 -19.44
C ALA A 80 33.32 -4.48 -20.73
N LYS A 81 34.18 -3.45 -20.70
CA LYS A 81 34.49 -2.60 -21.86
C LYS A 81 35.36 -3.30 -22.90
N HIS A 82 36.24 -4.21 -22.49
CA HIS A 82 37.13 -4.92 -23.40
C HIS A 82 36.54 -6.21 -24.01
N GLU A 83 35.58 -6.87 -23.34
CA GLU A 83 35.10 -8.22 -23.72
C GLU A 83 33.68 -8.26 -24.34
N GLY A 84 33.10 -7.12 -24.72
CA GLY A 84 31.77 -7.09 -25.36
C GLY A 84 30.60 -7.33 -24.40
N GLY A 85 30.82 -7.09 -23.11
CA GLY A 85 29.79 -7.10 -22.06
C GLY A 85 29.86 -8.29 -21.10
N LEU A 86 29.62 -8.02 -19.81
CA LEU A 86 29.66 -9.02 -18.75
C LEU A 86 28.37 -9.87 -18.73
N ARG A 87 28.53 -11.19 -18.78
CA ARG A 87 27.45 -12.16 -18.54
C ARG A 87 27.37 -12.48 -17.05
N ILE A 88 26.23 -12.17 -16.43
CA ILE A 88 26.01 -12.36 -14.99
C ILE A 88 25.10 -13.57 -14.79
N GLN A 89 25.51 -14.51 -13.96
CA GLN A 89 24.71 -15.67 -13.56
C GLN A 89 23.53 -15.23 -12.67
N ALA A 90 22.40 -15.94 -12.77
CA ALA A 90 21.22 -15.64 -11.94
C ALA A 90 21.51 -15.73 -10.44
N SER A 91 22.25 -16.76 -9.98
CA SER A 91 22.64 -16.91 -8.57
C SER A 91 23.57 -15.81 -8.09
N ALA A 92 24.46 -15.30 -8.95
CA ALA A 92 25.34 -14.17 -8.62
C ALA A 92 24.51 -12.89 -8.42
N LEU A 93 23.48 -12.68 -9.23
CA LEU A 93 22.57 -11.55 -9.05
C LEU A 93 21.79 -11.64 -7.74
N GLU A 94 21.31 -12.83 -7.37
CA GLU A 94 20.64 -13.04 -6.08
C GLU A 94 21.58 -12.83 -4.90
N ALA A 95 22.83 -13.28 -4.99
CA ALA A 95 23.85 -13.04 -3.96
C ALA A 95 24.17 -11.54 -3.81
N LEU A 96 24.33 -10.82 -4.91
CA LEU A 96 24.52 -9.37 -4.90
C LEU A 96 23.33 -8.64 -4.27
N GLN A 97 22.10 -9.07 -4.59
CA GLN A 97 20.90 -8.49 -4.00
C GLN A 97 20.81 -8.76 -2.50
N ALA A 98 21.06 -10.00 -2.08
CA ALA A 98 21.07 -10.38 -0.66
C ALA A 98 22.07 -9.56 0.14
N ALA A 99 23.31 -9.46 -0.33
CA ALA A 99 24.36 -8.66 0.33
C ALA A 99 24.01 -7.16 0.38
N SER A 100 23.44 -6.63 -0.70
CA SER A 100 23.06 -5.21 -0.77
C SER A 100 21.91 -4.88 0.20
N GLU A 101 20.88 -5.71 0.26
CA GLU A 101 19.74 -5.50 1.18
C GLU A 101 20.15 -5.70 2.65
N ASP A 102 21.05 -6.63 2.94
CA ASP A 102 21.60 -6.83 4.29
C ASP A 102 22.40 -5.61 4.75
N LEU A 103 23.31 -5.11 3.90
CA LEU A 103 24.08 -3.90 4.19
C LEU A 103 23.17 -2.69 4.43
N LEU A 104 22.16 -2.48 3.57
CA LEU A 104 21.21 -1.39 3.74
C LEU A 104 20.42 -1.52 5.05
N THR A 105 20.01 -2.74 5.42
CA THR A 105 19.30 -3.00 6.68
C THR A 105 20.19 -2.66 7.89
N SER A 106 21.45 -3.08 7.87
CA SER A 106 22.43 -2.75 8.91
C SER A 106 22.64 -1.23 9.04
N VAL A 107 22.82 -0.52 7.92
CA VAL A 107 22.96 0.94 7.91
C VAL A 107 21.71 1.63 8.46
N PHE A 108 20.50 1.15 8.13
CA PHE A 108 19.26 1.70 8.66
C PHE A 108 19.06 1.43 10.15
N GLU A 109 19.49 0.27 10.65
CA GLU A 109 19.48 -0.05 12.08
C GLU A 109 20.36 0.93 12.85
N MET A 110 21.61 1.12 12.41
CA MET A 110 22.53 2.08 13.03
C MET A 110 22.02 3.52 12.92
N SER A 111 21.44 3.89 11.77
CA SER A 111 20.87 5.23 11.57
C SER A 111 19.67 5.48 12.48
N ASN A 112 18.85 4.45 12.73
CA ASN A 112 17.74 4.52 13.67
C ASN A 112 18.23 4.73 15.11
N LEU A 113 19.30 4.03 15.53
CA LEU A 113 19.94 4.26 16.84
C LEU A 113 20.48 5.69 16.97
N ALA A 114 21.09 6.24 15.92
CA ALA A 114 21.56 7.63 15.90
C ALA A 114 20.40 8.65 15.99
N ALA A 115 19.26 8.38 15.32
CA ALA A 115 18.08 9.20 15.43
C ALA A 115 17.49 9.19 16.86
N ILE A 116 17.41 8.01 17.48
CA ILE A 116 16.95 7.82 18.88
C ILE A 116 17.88 8.54 19.85
N HIS A 117 19.20 8.44 19.65
CA HIS A 117 20.20 9.15 20.46
C HIS A 117 19.97 10.67 20.43
N ALA A 118 19.57 11.21 19.28
CA ALA A 118 19.19 12.61 19.10
C ALA A 118 17.74 12.95 19.50
N ARG A 119 17.03 12.06 20.23
CA ARG A 119 15.63 12.21 20.66
C ARG A 119 14.62 12.40 19.51
N ARG A 120 14.88 11.80 18.35
CA ARG A 120 13.97 11.79 17.18
C ARG A 120 13.49 10.39 16.86
N VAL A 121 12.36 10.32 16.17
CA VAL A 121 11.80 9.06 15.61
C VAL A 121 11.98 8.98 14.09
N THR A 122 12.18 10.13 13.44
CA THR A 122 12.41 10.21 12.00
C THR A 122 13.89 10.23 11.69
N ILE A 123 14.36 9.24 10.93
CA ILE A 123 15.71 9.20 10.37
C ILE A 123 15.93 10.34 9.37
N GLN A 124 17.13 10.91 9.39
CA GLN A 124 17.54 12.02 8.51
C GLN A 124 18.86 11.68 7.82
N GLN A 125 19.19 12.41 6.75
CA GLN A 125 20.44 12.22 6.00
C GLN A 125 21.68 12.31 6.91
N LYS A 126 21.67 13.21 7.91
CA LYS A 126 22.78 13.36 8.87
C LYS A 126 23.03 12.10 9.70
N ASP A 127 21.99 11.31 9.97
CA ASP A 127 22.11 10.06 10.73
C ASP A 127 22.84 9.01 9.89
N MET A 128 22.48 8.90 8.61
CA MET A 128 23.16 8.02 7.65
C MET A 128 24.59 8.45 7.34
N VAL A 129 24.84 9.76 7.22
CA VAL A 129 26.20 10.30 6.99
C VAL A 129 27.09 9.98 8.18
N LEU A 130 26.58 10.13 9.40
CA LEU A 130 27.31 9.75 10.61
C LEU A 130 27.68 8.26 10.60
N VAL A 131 26.71 7.38 10.32
CA VAL A 131 26.94 5.93 10.23
C VAL A 131 27.98 5.60 9.16
N LYS A 132 27.84 6.18 7.97
CA LYS A 132 28.80 5.99 6.89
C LYS A 132 30.21 6.39 7.32
N ASN A 133 30.37 7.56 7.93
CA ASN A 133 31.67 8.05 8.39
C ASN A 133 32.30 7.09 9.39
N ILE A 134 31.53 6.60 10.36
CA ILE A 134 32.01 5.62 11.35
C ILE A 134 32.46 4.32 10.67
N LEU A 135 31.67 3.80 9.73
CA LEU A 135 31.99 2.57 9.00
C LEU A 135 33.27 2.74 8.17
N THR A 136 33.39 3.82 7.39
CA THR A 136 34.61 4.06 6.59
C THR A 136 35.85 4.31 7.43
N MET A 137 35.73 4.89 8.64
CA MET A 137 36.86 5.06 9.55
C MET A 137 37.37 3.73 10.10
N GLY A 138 36.51 2.72 10.24
CA GLY A 138 36.88 1.37 10.65
C GLY A 138 37.74 0.63 9.60
N ASP A 139 37.41 0.80 8.32
CA ASP A 139 38.14 0.15 7.21
C ASP A 139 39.59 0.66 7.08
N HIS A 140 39.84 1.92 7.45
CA HIS A 140 41.18 2.50 7.46
C HIS A 140 42.09 2.00 8.60
N LEU A 141 41.52 1.35 9.64
CA LEU A 141 42.27 0.79 10.76
C LEU A 141 42.51 -0.72 10.66
N GLY A 142 41.89 -1.40 9.68
CA GLY A 142 41.93 -2.86 9.52
C GLY A 142 42.86 -3.40 8.43
N THR A 143 43.71 -2.56 7.81
CA THR A 143 44.65 -2.94 6.74
C THR A 143 46.12 -2.68 7.07
N ALA A 144 46.51 -2.81 8.34
CA ALA A 144 47.90 -2.82 8.79
C ALA A 144 48.32 -4.19 9.33
#